data_AF-A0AB35ULF3-F1
#
_entry.id   AF-A0AB35ULF3-F1
#
_cell.length_a   1.000
_cell.length_b   1.000
_cell.length_c   1.000
_cell.angle_alpha   90.00
_cell.angle_beta   90.00
_cell.angle_gamma   90.00
#
_symmetry.space_group_name_H-M   'P 1'
#
loop_
_entity.id
_entity.type
_entity.pdbx_description
1 polymer ?
#
loop_
_entity_poly.entity_id
_entity_poly.type
_entity_poly.pdbx_seq_one_letter_code
_entity_poly.pdbx_strand_id
1 'polypeptide(L)'
;MSKIQFETMRNGYNRYQVDDCIGRMSDDLDELKKKLELYTDRCETLEKQCQDLKEKYTTLSGELRIKEQAAEDIARIALREANVIVATAQDNADVIIQEALASAKQILLEVSKLGEETGEVKSRMMEQLEELTNALESFEVPPLPDLSLLKD
;
A
#
# COMPACT_ATOMS: atom_id res chain seq x y z
N MET A 1 -42.04 -12.36 -61.80
CA MET A 1 -43.06 -11.29 -61.88
C MET A 1 -44.27 -11.86 -62.60
N SER A 2 -45.43 -11.88 -61.94
CA SER A 2 -46.68 -12.32 -62.58
C SER A 2 -47.02 -11.34 -63.70
N LYS A 3 -47.22 -11.85 -64.92
CA LYS A 3 -47.51 -11.02 -66.08
C LYS A 3 -48.98 -10.61 -65.98
N ILE A 4 -49.25 -9.34 -65.77
CA ILE A 4 -50.62 -8.82 -65.70
C ILE A 4 -51.23 -8.96 -67.09
N GLN A 5 -52.30 -9.74 -67.20
CA GLN A 5 -53.03 -9.97 -68.45
C GLN A 5 -54.34 -9.19 -68.39
N PHE A 6 -54.60 -8.39 -69.42
CA PHE A 6 -55.83 -7.61 -69.55
C PHE A 6 -56.68 -8.20 -70.68
N GLU A 7 -58.00 -8.25 -70.49
CA GLU A 7 -58.92 -8.64 -71.55
C GLU A 7 -58.88 -7.63 -72.71
N THR A 8 -58.96 -8.11 -73.94
CA THR A 8 -58.96 -7.27 -75.15
C THR A 8 -60.38 -7.09 -75.68
N MET A 9 -60.83 -5.84 -75.78
CA MET A 9 -62.07 -5.42 -76.42
C MET A 9 -61.80 -4.94 -77.86
N ARG A 10 -62.88 -4.69 -78.62
CA ARG A 10 -62.85 -4.29 -80.04
C ARG A 10 -61.90 -3.12 -80.37
N ASN A 11 -61.61 -2.24 -79.40
CA ASN A 11 -60.74 -1.07 -79.55
C ASN A 11 -59.55 -1.04 -78.55
N GLY A 12 -59.12 -2.18 -77.99
CA GLY A 12 -57.96 -2.25 -77.08
C GLY A 12 -58.25 -2.94 -75.75
N TYR A 13 -57.42 -2.75 -74.73
CA TYR A 13 -57.59 -3.41 -73.43
C TYR A 13 -58.80 -2.88 -72.64
N ASN A 14 -59.36 -3.72 -71.77
CA ASN A 14 -60.42 -3.35 -70.85
C ASN A 14 -59.98 -2.21 -69.93
N ARG A 15 -60.50 -1.01 -70.19
CA ARG A 15 -60.15 0.22 -69.46
C ARG A 15 -60.30 0.08 -67.95
N TYR A 16 -61.37 -0.55 -67.48
CA TYR A 16 -61.61 -0.71 -66.03
C TYR A 16 -60.56 -1.61 -65.37
N GLN A 17 -60.13 -2.69 -66.04
CA GLN A 17 -59.08 -3.57 -65.52
C GLN A 17 -57.71 -2.88 -65.47
N VAL A 18 -57.44 -2.03 -66.46
CA VAL A 18 -56.19 -1.24 -66.52
C VAL A 18 -56.20 -0.16 -65.45
N ASP A 19 -57.30 0.59 -65.30
CA ASP A 19 -57.44 1.65 -64.31
C ASP A 19 -57.35 1.08 -62.87
N ASP A 20 -57.99 -0.06 -62.57
CA ASP A 20 -57.86 -0.76 -61.28
C ASP A 20 -56.45 -1.28 -61.01
N CYS A 21 -55.74 -1.72 -62.06
CA CYS A 21 -54.35 -2.16 -61.93
C CYS A 21 -53.41 -0.99 -61.63
N ILE A 22 -53.59 0.14 -62.33
CA ILE A 22 -52.81 1.35 -62.10
C ILE A 22 -53.08 1.90 -60.69
N GLY A 23 -54.34 1.87 -60.24
CA GLY A 23 -54.72 2.23 -58.86
C GLY A 23 -53.98 1.40 -57.82
N ARG A 24 -54.04 0.06 -57.93
CA ARG A 24 -53.30 -0.84 -57.02
C ARG A 24 -51.79 -0.63 -57.05
N MET A 25 -51.21 -0.45 -58.24
CA MET A 25 -49.78 -0.15 -58.36
C MET A 25 -49.42 1.20 -57.72
N SER A 26 -50.29 2.20 -57.81
CA SER A 26 -50.09 3.49 -57.15
C SER A 26 -50.14 3.35 -55.64
N ASP A 27 -51.12 2.61 -55.11
CA ASP A 27 -51.25 2.34 -53.67
C ASP A 27 -50.03 1.57 -53.13
N ASP A 28 -49.61 0.52 -53.84
CA ASP A 28 -48.43 -0.27 -53.49
C ASP A 28 -47.15 0.61 -53.50
N LEU A 29 -47.01 1.49 -54.49
CA LEU A 29 -45.87 2.42 -54.57
C LEU A 29 -45.87 3.41 -53.40
N ASP A 30 -47.03 3.93 -53.02
CA ASP A 30 -47.13 4.87 -51.90
C ASP A 30 -46.90 4.19 -50.55
N GLU A 31 -47.34 2.93 -50.38
CA GLU A 31 -46.96 2.13 -49.21
C GLU A 31 -45.45 1.87 -49.18
N LEU A 32 -44.84 1.55 -50.32
CA LEU A 32 -43.40 1.30 -50.42
C LEU A 32 -42.59 2.55 -50.06
N LYS A 33 -43.02 3.73 -50.54
CA LYS A 33 -42.38 5.02 -50.20
C LYS A 33 -42.43 5.30 -48.69
N LYS A 34 -43.59 5.10 -48.05
CA LYS A 34 -43.73 5.28 -46.60
C LYS A 34 -42.81 4.34 -45.81
N LYS A 35 -42.71 3.08 -46.24
CA LYS A 35 -41.77 2.12 -45.63
C LYS A 35 -40.31 2.55 -45.82
N LEU A 36 -39.95 3.01 -47.03
CA LEU A 36 -38.60 3.48 -47.32
C LEU A 36 -38.21 4.68 -46.46
N GLU A 37 -39.11 5.66 -46.31
CA GLU A 37 -38.91 6.84 -45.45
C GLU A 37 -38.70 6.43 -44.00
N LEU A 38 -39.58 5.57 -43.45
CA LEU A 38 -39.45 5.04 -42.09
C LEU A 38 -38.12 4.29 -41.86
N TYR A 39 -37.71 3.45 -42.82
CA TYR A 39 -36.43 2.74 -42.71
C TYR A 39 -35.24 3.69 -42.79
N THR A 40 -35.32 4.73 -43.62
CA THR A 40 -34.27 5.75 -43.74
C THR A 40 -34.10 6.51 -42.43
N ASP A 41 -35.19 7.00 -41.85
CA ASP A 41 -35.18 7.67 -40.53
C ASP A 41 -34.61 6.76 -39.43
N ARG A 42 -34.96 5.47 -39.48
CA ARG A 42 -34.45 4.49 -38.52
C ARG A 42 -32.95 4.26 -38.70
N CYS A 43 -32.47 4.16 -39.94
CA CYS A 43 -31.05 4.04 -40.24
C CYS A 43 -30.28 5.26 -39.73
N GLU A 44 -30.73 6.48 -40.04
CA GLU A 44 -30.08 7.71 -39.56
C GLU A 44 -30.03 7.78 -38.02
N THR A 45 -31.11 7.38 -37.36
CA THR A 45 -31.16 7.36 -35.89
C THR A 45 -30.17 6.35 -35.32
N LEU A 46 -30.08 5.15 -35.91
CA LEU A 46 -29.16 4.10 -35.47
C LEU A 46 -27.70 4.50 -35.74
N GLU A 47 -27.42 5.15 -36.86
CA GLU A 47 -26.08 5.66 -37.18
C GLU A 47 -25.61 6.70 -36.16
N LYS A 48 -26.48 7.65 -35.78
CA LYS A 48 -26.20 8.62 -34.72
C LYS A 48 -25.91 7.93 -33.39
N GLN A 49 -26.74 6.96 -32.99
CA GLN A 49 -26.53 6.21 -31.75
C GLN A 49 -25.22 5.41 -31.76
N CYS A 50 -24.87 4.80 -32.88
CA CYS A 50 -23.61 4.09 -33.05
C CYS A 50 -22.41 5.04 -32.93
N GLN A 51 -22.50 6.22 -33.53
CA GLN A 51 -21.45 7.24 -33.44
C GLN A 51 -21.27 7.72 -31.99
N ASP A 52 -22.36 8.05 -31.30
CA ASP A 52 -22.33 8.47 -29.90
C ASP A 52 -21.72 7.39 -28.99
N LEU A 53 -22.08 6.13 -29.21
CA LEU A 53 -21.52 5.00 -28.45
C LEU A 53 -20.04 4.82 -28.73
N LYS A 54 -19.60 5.00 -29.97
CA LYS A 54 -18.19 4.91 -30.36
C LYS A 54 -17.37 6.00 -29.69
N GLU A 55 -17.86 7.24 -29.67
CA GLU A 55 -17.20 8.35 -28.98
C GLU A 55 -17.08 8.10 -27.48
N LYS A 56 -18.18 7.68 -26.82
CA LYS A 56 -18.16 7.30 -25.40
C LYS A 56 -17.17 6.17 -25.11
N TYR A 57 -17.13 5.16 -25.97
CA TYR A 57 -16.19 4.04 -25.82
C TYR A 57 -14.74 4.51 -25.94
N THR A 58 -14.44 5.38 -26.92
CA THR A 58 -13.08 5.92 -27.08
C THR A 58 -12.64 6.74 -25.87
N THR A 59 -13.53 7.57 -25.32
CA THR A 59 -13.25 8.34 -24.11
C THR A 59 -13.01 7.42 -22.92
N LEU A 60 -13.92 6.46 -22.68
CA LEU A 60 -13.81 5.52 -21.57
C LEU A 60 -12.54 4.66 -21.67
N SER A 61 -12.19 4.20 -22.87
CA SER A 61 -10.95 3.44 -23.10
C SER A 61 -9.70 4.29 -22.82
N GLY A 62 -9.71 5.57 -23.19
CA GLY A 62 -8.64 6.51 -22.85
C GLY A 62 -8.51 6.73 -21.34
N GLU A 63 -9.64 6.95 -20.66
CA GLU A 63 -9.68 7.10 -19.20
C GLU A 63 -9.19 5.85 -18.48
N LEU A 64 -9.63 4.66 -18.92
CA LEU A 64 -9.20 3.38 -18.36
C LEU A 64 -7.69 3.22 -18.45
N ARG A 65 -7.10 3.50 -19.62
CA ARG A 65 -5.65 3.43 -19.83
C ARG A 65 -4.88 4.39 -18.93
N ILE A 66 -5.39 5.61 -18.72
CA ILE A 66 -4.78 6.57 -17.78
C ILE A 66 -4.83 6.04 -16.35
N LYS A 67 -5.96 5.45 -15.94
CA LYS A 67 -6.11 4.85 -14.62
C LYS A 67 -5.18 3.65 -14.41
N GLU A 68 -5.03 2.80 -15.41
CA GLU A 68 -4.10 1.67 -15.39
C GLU A 68 -2.66 2.14 -15.23
N GLN A 69 -2.23 3.13 -16.03
CA GLN A 69 -0.88 3.71 -15.91
C GLN A 69 -0.64 4.31 -14.52
N ALA A 70 -1.61 5.06 -13.99
CA ALA A 70 -1.50 5.63 -12.65
C ALA A 70 -1.40 4.55 -11.56
N ALA A 71 -2.15 3.45 -11.70
CA ALA A 71 -2.08 2.33 -10.76
C ALA A 71 -0.72 1.62 -10.79
N GLU A 72 -0.15 1.41 -11.99
CA GLU A 72 1.20 0.86 -12.14
C GLU A 72 2.27 1.79 -11.52
N ASP A 73 2.16 3.09 -11.74
CA ASP A 73 3.08 4.07 -11.19
C ASP A 73 3.00 4.11 -9.65
N ILE A 74 1.79 4.06 -9.08
CA ILE A 74 1.58 3.96 -7.63
C ILE A 74 2.20 2.68 -7.07
N ALA A 75 1.98 1.53 -7.72
CA ALA A 75 2.57 0.26 -7.28
C ALA A 75 4.10 0.31 -7.29
N ARG A 76 4.69 0.92 -8.32
CA ARG A 76 6.14 1.10 -8.42
C ARG A 76 6.69 2.01 -7.33
N ILE A 77 6.03 3.14 -7.06
CA ILE A 77 6.41 4.07 -6.01
C ILE A 77 6.33 3.40 -4.64
N ALA A 78 5.22 2.71 -4.36
CA ALA A 78 5.01 1.99 -3.10
C ALA A 78 6.09 0.93 -2.86
N LEU A 79 6.51 0.18 -3.88
CA LEU A 79 7.61 -0.79 -3.76
C LEU A 79 8.95 -0.11 -3.47
N ARG A 80 9.24 1.00 -4.14
CA ARG A 80 10.47 1.77 -3.88
C ARG A 80 10.48 2.33 -2.47
N GLU A 81 9.36 2.89 -2.03
CA GLU A 81 9.21 3.48 -0.70
C GLU A 81 9.30 2.41 0.39
N ALA A 82 8.69 1.24 0.19
CA ALA A 82 8.85 0.09 1.07
C ALA A 82 10.32 -0.32 1.24
N ASN A 83 11.09 -0.39 0.14
CA ASN A 83 12.51 -0.70 0.21
C ASN A 83 13.31 0.36 0.97
N VAL A 84 12.98 1.64 0.80
CA VAL A 84 13.61 2.73 1.56
C VAL A 84 13.28 2.63 3.05
N ILE A 85 12.04 2.32 3.40
CA ILE A 85 11.62 2.13 4.80
C ILE A 85 12.41 0.97 5.42
N VAL A 86 12.53 -0.15 4.73
CA VAL A 86 13.30 -1.32 5.22
C VAL A 86 14.77 -0.96 5.41
N ALA A 87 15.39 -0.30 4.43
CA ALA A 87 16.78 0.12 4.53
C ALA A 87 17.00 1.09 5.72
N THR A 88 16.12 2.08 5.86
CA THR A 88 16.20 3.06 6.96
C THR A 88 15.98 2.40 8.32
N ALA A 89 15.06 1.43 8.41
CA ALA A 89 14.83 0.67 9.64
C ALA A 89 16.05 -0.18 10.01
N GLN A 90 16.74 -0.75 9.02
CA GLN A 90 17.97 -1.51 9.23
C GLN A 90 19.10 -0.60 9.72
N ASP A 91 19.33 0.54 9.07
CA ASP A 91 20.34 1.52 9.49
C ASP A 91 20.08 2.01 10.93
N ASN A 92 18.82 2.30 11.27
CA ASN A 92 18.44 2.69 12.62
C ASN A 92 18.69 1.58 13.64
N ALA A 93 18.40 0.32 13.29
CA ALA A 93 18.67 -0.82 14.15
C ALA A 93 20.18 -1.00 14.41
N ASP A 94 21.01 -0.83 13.38
CA ASP A 94 22.46 -0.92 13.50
C ASP A 94 23.01 0.18 14.42
N VAL A 95 22.48 1.41 14.32
CA VAL A 95 22.83 2.51 15.23
C VAL A 95 22.48 2.17 16.68
N ILE A 96 21.26 1.67 16.94
CA ILE A 96 20.84 1.28 18.30
C ILE A 96 21.76 0.20 18.86
N ILE A 97 22.15 -0.79 18.05
CA ILE A 97 23.07 -1.85 18.49
C ILE A 97 24.44 -1.27 18.82
N GLN A 98 24.97 -0.37 17.99
CA GLN A 98 26.25 0.28 18.25
C GLN A 98 26.23 1.12 19.54
N GLU A 99 25.17 1.87 19.77
CA GLU A 99 24.98 2.65 21.01
C GLU A 99 24.89 1.74 22.24
N ALA A 100 24.12 0.65 22.15
CA ALA A 100 24.00 -0.32 23.23
C ALA A 100 25.34 -0.99 23.55
N LEU A 101 26.13 -1.35 22.53
CA LEU A 101 27.47 -1.91 22.70
C LEU A 101 28.45 -0.90 23.33
N ALA A 102 28.40 0.37 22.90
CA ALA A 102 29.22 1.42 23.48
C ALA A 102 28.88 1.63 24.97
N SER A 103 27.59 1.68 25.30
CA SER A 103 27.09 1.78 26.67
C SER A 103 27.52 0.58 27.53
N ALA A 104 27.35 -0.64 27.03
CA ALA A 104 27.80 -1.85 27.73
C ALA A 104 29.31 -1.84 28.02
N LYS A 105 30.12 -1.39 27.05
CA LYS A 105 31.56 -1.25 27.22
C LYS A 105 31.91 -0.21 28.28
N GLN A 106 31.18 0.90 28.33
CA GLN A 106 31.37 1.92 29.35
C GLN A 106 31.05 1.39 30.75
N ILE A 107 29.93 0.68 30.91
CA ILE A 107 29.55 0.05 32.18
C ILE A 107 30.63 -0.95 32.63
N LEU A 108 31.16 -1.77 31.72
CA LEU A 108 32.23 -2.71 32.06
C LEU A 108 33.50 -2.01 32.56
N LEU A 109 33.86 -0.88 31.95
CA LEU A 109 35.00 -0.07 32.42
C LEU A 109 34.74 0.51 33.81
N GLU A 110 33.52 1.01 34.07
CA GLU A 110 33.12 1.52 35.38
C GLU A 110 33.14 0.42 36.46
N VAL A 111 32.66 -0.79 36.14
CA VAL A 111 32.71 -1.95 37.04
C VAL A 111 34.16 -2.36 37.34
N SER A 112 35.03 -2.38 36.32
CA SER A 112 36.45 -2.70 36.51
C SER A 112 37.12 -1.71 37.45
N LYS A 113 36.87 -0.41 37.25
CA LYS A 113 37.39 0.65 38.10
C LYS A 113 36.90 0.55 39.54
N LEU A 114 35.61 0.28 39.73
CA LEU A 114 35.03 0.06 41.06
C LEU A 114 35.67 -1.15 41.76
N GLY A 115 36.00 -2.20 41.00
CA GLY A 115 36.71 -3.37 41.50
C GLY A 115 38.12 -3.03 42.01
N GLU A 116 38.88 -2.22 41.26
CA GLU A 116 40.19 -1.71 41.68
C GLU A 116 40.08 -0.87 42.95
N GLU A 117 39.16 0.12 42.97
CA GLU A 117 38.93 0.98 44.15
C GLU A 117 38.54 0.15 45.39
N THR A 118 37.71 -0.88 45.22
CA THR A 118 37.33 -1.80 46.31
C THR A 118 38.53 -2.63 46.79
N GLY A 119 39.39 -3.07 45.87
CA GLY A 119 40.63 -3.76 46.19
C GLY A 119 41.57 -2.91 47.04
N GLU A 120 41.73 -1.63 46.67
CA GLU A 120 42.50 -0.67 47.47
C GLU A 120 41.91 -0.46 48.86
N VAL A 121 40.59 -0.29 48.96
CA VAL A 121 39.91 -0.13 50.27
C VAL A 121 40.14 -1.36 51.15
N LYS A 122 40.02 -2.57 50.59
CA LYS A 122 40.32 -3.81 51.31
C LYS A 122 41.76 -3.84 51.79
N SER A 123 42.72 -3.46 50.95
CA SER A 123 44.14 -3.43 51.33
C SER A 123 44.39 -2.47 52.49
N ARG A 124 43.84 -1.25 52.42
CA ARG A 124 43.95 -0.25 53.51
C ARG A 124 43.31 -0.75 54.81
N MET A 125 42.16 -1.43 54.73
CA MET A 125 41.54 -2.05 55.90
C MET A 125 42.39 -3.16 56.51
N MET A 126 43.06 -3.98 55.69
CA MET A 126 43.97 -5.01 56.18
C MET A 126 45.18 -4.40 56.90
N GLU A 127 45.79 -3.36 56.33
CA GLU A 127 46.88 -2.62 56.99
C GLU A 127 46.44 -2.04 58.34
N GLN A 128 45.27 -1.40 58.40
CA GLN A 128 44.73 -0.87 59.67
C GLN A 128 44.46 -1.95 60.72
N LEU A 129 43.97 -3.12 60.31
CA LEU A 129 43.78 -4.25 61.22
C LEU A 129 45.12 -4.77 61.75
N GLU A 130 46.13 -4.86 60.89
CA GLU A 130 47.47 -5.31 61.28
C GLU A 130 48.11 -4.32 62.27
N GLU A 131 47.97 -3.01 62.05
CA GLU A 131 48.35 -1.98 63.01
C GLU A 131 47.65 -2.12 64.37
N LEU A 132 46.33 -2.36 64.37
CA LEU A 132 45.55 -2.58 65.58
C LEU A 132 45.98 -3.86 66.33
N THR A 133 46.25 -4.93 65.60
CA THR A 133 46.75 -6.18 66.18
C THR A 133 48.12 -5.96 66.82
N ASN A 134 49.04 -5.29 66.14
CA ASN A 134 50.34 -4.93 66.70
C ASN A 134 50.21 -4.07 67.96
N ALA A 135 49.28 -3.10 67.96
CA ALA A 135 49.00 -2.27 69.14
C ALA A 135 48.49 -3.11 70.32
N LEU A 136 47.60 -4.08 70.08
CA LEU A 136 47.10 -5.00 71.10
C LEU A 136 48.19 -5.92 71.65
N GLU A 137 49.10 -6.43 70.81
CA GLU A 137 50.22 -7.25 71.25
C GLU A 137 51.21 -6.46 72.12
N SER A 138 51.41 -5.17 71.81
CA SER A 138 52.23 -4.26 72.60
C SER A 138 51.58 -3.78 73.90
N PHE A 139 50.31 -4.13 74.13
CA PHE A 139 49.55 -3.67 75.29
C PHE A 139 49.93 -4.49 76.55
N GLU A 140 50.74 -3.89 77.42
CA GLU A 140 51.07 -4.49 78.71
C GLU A 140 49.90 -4.33 79.69
N VAL A 141 49.41 -5.46 80.21
CA VAL A 141 48.39 -5.46 81.27
C VAL A 141 49.09 -5.09 82.58
N PRO A 142 48.66 -4.02 83.28
CA PRO A 142 49.26 -3.65 84.55
C PRO A 142 49.10 -4.81 85.54
N PRO A 143 50.13 -5.09 86.37
CA PRO A 143 50.05 -6.17 87.34
C PRO A 143 48.88 -5.92 88.29
N LEU A 144 48.12 -6.97 88.57
CA LEU A 144 47.03 -6.91 89.53
C LEU A 144 47.57 -6.40 90.87
N PRO A 145 46.94 -5.40 91.50
CA PRO A 145 47.39 -4.88 92.78
C PRO A 145 47.35 -6.01 93.82
N ASP A 146 48.43 -6.12 94.61
CA ASP A 146 48.55 -7.15 95.61
C ASP A 146 47.50 -6.95 96.72
N LEU A 147 46.53 -7.86 96.75
CA LEU A 147 45.41 -7.88 97.70
C LEU A 147 45.88 -8.18 99.13
N SER A 148 47.15 -8.51 99.35
CA SER A 148 47.75 -8.63 100.68
C SER A 148 47.74 -7.31 101.47
N LEU A 149 47.72 -6.16 100.78
CA LEU A 149 47.64 -4.82 101.37
C LEU A 149 46.24 -4.43 101.89
N LEU A 150 45.22 -5.28 101.67
CA LEU A 150 43.86 -5.11 102.20
C LEU A 150 43.60 -5.91 103.48
N LYS A 151 44.60 -6.63 103.99
CA LYS A 151 44.55 -7.24 105.32
C LYS A 151 45.33 -6.38 106.31
N ASP A 152 44.64 -5.37 106.83
CA ASP A 152 44.62 -4.96 108.25
C ASP A 152 43.49 -3.94 108.47
#